data_AF-A0A218PN29-F1
#
_entry.id   AF-A0A218PN29-F1
#
_cell.length_a   1.000
_cell.length_b   1.000
_cell.length_c   1.000
_cell.angle_alpha   90.00
_cell.angle_beta   90.00
_cell.angle_gamma   90.00
#
_symmetry.space_group_name_H-M   'P 1'
#
loop_
_entity.id
_entity.type
_entity.pdbx_description
1 polymer ?
#
loop_
_entity_poly.entity_id
_entity_poly.type
_entity_poly.pdbx_seq_one_letter_code
_entity_poly.pdbx_strand_id
1 'polypeptide(L)'
;MRLASIGLATAAVLVSTMAANSQTVRFNDGNFSFRFGGSDRRGEVEGKRASCEVYARIAQVQADANNRFRCGYRGPRWDSDLRPHFQWCRWAPRRALAEEQRGRAEQLQDCFNRLGDFDGR
;
A
#
# COMPACT_ATOMS: atom_id res chain seq x y z
N MET A 1 43.83 49.10 27.29
CA MET A 1 44.01 48.45 25.98
C MET A 1 44.66 47.08 26.17
N ARG A 2 43.87 46.00 26.05
CA ARG A 2 44.36 44.65 25.72
C ARG A 2 43.25 43.98 24.90
N LEU A 3 43.49 43.84 23.61
CA LEU A 3 42.62 43.16 22.65
C LEU A 3 42.85 41.66 22.81
N ALA A 4 41.80 40.90 23.12
CA ALA A 4 41.84 39.43 23.09
C ALA A 4 41.12 38.93 21.85
N SER A 5 41.88 38.25 21.00
CA SER A 5 41.57 37.78 19.66
C SER A 5 40.42 36.76 19.68
N ILE A 6 39.38 37.02 18.89
CA ILE A 6 38.29 36.07 18.66
C ILE A 6 38.82 35.01 17.69
N GLY A 7 39.16 33.83 18.20
CA GLY A 7 39.51 32.67 17.39
C GLY A 7 38.26 32.16 16.65
N LEU A 8 38.29 32.20 15.32
CA LEU A 8 37.33 31.51 14.47
C LEU A 8 37.53 30.00 14.64
N ALA A 9 36.72 29.38 15.51
CA ALA A 9 36.60 27.94 15.55
C ALA A 9 35.87 27.49 14.28
N THR A 10 36.63 27.01 13.30
CA THR A 10 36.08 26.29 12.15
C THR A 10 35.39 25.03 12.68
N ALA A 11 34.06 25.06 12.73
CA ALA A 11 33.27 23.88 13.02
C ALA A 11 33.45 22.88 11.87
N ALA A 12 34.44 22.01 11.98
CA ALA A 12 34.52 20.82 11.16
C ALA A 12 33.32 19.95 11.51
N VAL A 13 32.31 19.93 10.65
CA VAL A 13 31.19 19.00 10.74
C VAL A 13 31.77 17.60 10.53
N LEU A 14 32.04 16.88 11.62
CA LEU A 14 32.32 15.45 11.56
C LEU A 14 31.05 14.78 11.06
N VAL A 15 31.01 14.44 9.77
CA VAL A 15 30.03 13.51 9.21
C VAL A 15 30.30 12.19 9.91
N SER A 16 29.61 11.97 11.03
CA SER A 16 29.57 10.69 11.69
C SER A 16 28.88 9.76 10.70
N THR A 17 29.64 8.86 10.08
CA THR A 17 29.07 7.78 9.28
C THR A 17 28.18 6.97 10.22
N MET A 18 26.88 7.22 10.15
CA MET A 18 25.88 6.43 10.86
C MET A 18 25.97 5.02 10.27
N ALA A 19 26.72 4.13 10.92
CA ALA A 19 26.68 2.72 10.62
C ALA A 19 25.23 2.26 10.87
N ALA A 20 24.54 1.86 9.79
CA ALA A 20 23.21 1.33 9.86
C ALA A 20 23.26 -0.02 10.59
N ASN A 21 23.14 0.02 11.92
CA ASN A 21 23.05 -1.18 12.73
C ASN A 21 21.63 -1.74 12.59
N SER A 22 21.48 -2.82 11.82
CA SER A 22 20.23 -3.58 11.78
C SER A 22 20.01 -4.22 13.17
N GLN A 23 19.08 -3.68 13.95
CA GLN A 23 18.75 -4.27 15.24
C GLN A 23 17.67 -5.33 15.04
N THR A 24 17.97 -6.58 15.42
CA THR A 24 16.97 -7.65 15.42
C THR A 24 16.14 -7.53 16.69
N VAL A 25 14.87 -7.15 16.55
CA VAL A 25 13.93 -7.21 17.67
C VAL A 25 13.63 -8.68 17.93
N ARG A 26 14.06 -9.18 19.09
CA ARG A 26 13.81 -10.57 19.50
C ARG A 26 12.49 -10.63 20.24
N PHE A 27 11.44 -11.10 19.57
CA PHE A 27 10.19 -11.50 20.22
C PHE A 27 10.34 -12.94 20.70
N ASN A 28 10.32 -13.13 22.02
CA ASN A 28 10.43 -14.44 22.64
C ASN A 28 9.04 -14.99 22.94
N ASP A 29 8.32 -15.43 21.91
CA ASP A 29 7.13 -16.26 22.07
C ASP A 29 7.43 -17.62 21.43
N GLY A 30 7.58 -18.62 22.29
CA GLY A 30 7.99 -19.96 21.92
C GLY A 30 7.17 -20.49 20.74
N ASN A 31 7.88 -20.94 19.70
CA ASN A 31 7.39 -21.66 18.53
C ASN A 31 6.86 -20.84 17.34
N PHE A 32 7.04 -19.52 17.30
CA PHE A 32 6.79 -18.77 16.06
C PHE A 32 8.11 -18.37 15.36
N SER A 33 8.49 -19.05 14.28
CA SER A 33 9.52 -18.58 13.35
C SER A 33 8.88 -17.97 12.10
N PHE A 34 8.84 -16.64 12.00
CA PHE A 34 8.53 -15.96 10.74
C PHE A 34 9.77 -16.05 9.83
N ARG A 35 9.76 -16.92 8.81
CA ARG A 35 10.81 -16.91 7.78
C ARG A 35 10.39 -15.93 6.67
N PHE A 36 10.87 -14.70 6.73
CA PHE A 36 10.76 -13.76 5.60
C PHE A 36 11.79 -14.12 4.52
N GLY A 37 11.56 -15.25 3.83
CA GLY A 37 12.36 -15.69 2.69
C GLY A 37 11.45 -15.98 1.50
N GLY A 38 11.89 -15.64 0.28
CA GLY A 38 11.14 -15.86 -0.97
C GLY A 38 10.82 -17.32 -1.32
N SER A 39 11.08 -18.27 -0.41
CA SER A 39 10.83 -19.71 -0.56
C SER A 39 9.77 -20.27 0.40
N ASP A 40 9.09 -19.42 1.19
CA ASP A 40 8.02 -19.84 2.12
C ASP A 40 6.70 -20.17 1.39
N ARG A 41 6.66 -21.33 0.72
CA ARG A 41 5.51 -21.82 -0.07
C ARG A 41 4.23 -22.08 0.76
N ARG A 42 4.32 -22.22 2.10
CA ARG A 42 3.16 -22.44 2.99
C ARG A 42 2.51 -21.13 3.47
N GLY A 43 3.25 -20.03 3.58
CA GLY A 43 2.70 -18.71 3.91
C GLY A 43 1.85 -18.11 2.78
N GLU A 44 2.02 -18.61 1.54
CA GLU A 44 1.36 -18.06 0.36
C GLU A 44 -0.13 -18.41 0.24
N VAL A 45 -0.59 -19.55 0.78
CA VAL A 45 -1.95 -20.09 0.51
C VAL A 45 -2.99 -19.52 1.47
N GLU A 46 -2.72 -19.56 2.79
CA GLU A 46 -3.61 -18.96 3.80
C GLU A 46 -3.57 -17.43 3.74
N GLY A 47 -2.39 -16.86 3.55
CA GLY A 47 -2.22 -15.44 3.25
C GLY A 47 -3.00 -15.01 2.01
N LYS A 48 -3.25 -15.89 1.02
CA LYS A 48 -4.06 -15.58 -0.17
C LYS A 48 -5.52 -15.44 0.16
N ARG A 49 -6.06 -16.36 0.93
CA ARG A 49 -7.47 -16.33 1.27
C ARG A 49 -7.82 -15.08 2.07
N ALA A 50 -7.04 -14.77 3.12
CA ALA A 50 -7.23 -13.54 3.89
C ALA A 50 -7.06 -12.28 3.02
N SER A 51 -6.06 -12.25 2.13
CA SER A 51 -5.89 -11.15 1.17
C SER A 51 -7.08 -11.01 0.22
N CYS A 52 -7.72 -12.11 -0.18
CA CYS A 52 -8.86 -12.10 -1.09
C CYS A 52 -10.14 -11.56 -0.45
N GLU A 53 -10.36 -11.83 0.83
CA GLU A 53 -11.50 -11.27 1.56
C GLU A 53 -11.38 -9.75 1.68
N VAL A 54 -10.17 -9.27 2.02
CA VAL A 54 -9.87 -7.84 2.06
C VAL A 54 -10.03 -7.21 0.67
N TYR A 55 -9.45 -7.83 -0.37
CA TYR A 55 -9.61 -7.38 -1.75
C TYR A 55 -11.08 -7.27 -2.16
N ALA A 56 -11.88 -8.30 -1.88
CA ALA A 56 -13.29 -8.33 -2.28
C ALA A 56 -14.11 -7.23 -1.60
N ARG A 57 -13.84 -6.93 -0.33
CA ARG A 57 -14.51 -5.85 0.40
C ARG A 57 -14.09 -4.47 -0.13
N ILE A 58 -12.80 -4.25 -0.37
CA ILE A 58 -12.32 -3.03 -1.02
C ILE A 58 -13.00 -2.88 -2.38
N ALA A 59 -13.15 -3.99 -3.12
CA ALA A 59 -13.76 -3.95 -4.42
C ALA A 59 -15.24 -3.59 -4.41
N GLN A 60 -16.00 -4.17 -3.51
CA GLN A 60 -17.38 -3.78 -3.26
C GLN A 60 -17.50 -2.28 -2.95
N VAL A 61 -16.73 -1.77 -1.99
CA VAL A 61 -16.79 -0.35 -1.60
C VAL A 61 -16.47 0.59 -2.76
N GLN A 62 -15.48 0.23 -3.58
CA GLN A 62 -15.14 0.99 -4.79
C GLN A 62 -16.25 0.93 -5.86
N ALA A 63 -16.93 -0.22 -6.02
CA ALA A 63 -18.08 -0.34 -6.91
C ALA A 63 -19.28 0.49 -6.43
N ASP A 64 -19.54 0.49 -5.12
CA ASP A 64 -20.57 1.32 -4.50
C ASP A 64 -20.25 2.81 -4.69
N ALA A 65 -18.99 3.21 -4.56
CA ALA A 65 -18.56 4.58 -4.84
C ALA A 65 -18.77 4.96 -6.31
N ASN A 66 -18.38 4.11 -7.25
CA ASN A 66 -18.64 4.30 -8.69
C ASN A 66 -20.14 4.54 -8.97
N ASN A 67 -21.02 3.76 -8.34
CA ASN A 67 -22.47 3.92 -8.47
C ASN A 67 -22.97 5.20 -7.81
N ARG A 68 -22.54 5.48 -6.58
CA ARG A 68 -22.95 6.66 -5.80
C ARG A 68 -22.58 7.97 -6.48
N PHE A 69 -21.38 8.05 -7.03
CA PHE A 69 -20.86 9.24 -7.69
C PHE A 69 -21.10 9.26 -9.20
N ARG A 70 -21.84 8.27 -9.73
CA ARG A 70 -22.22 8.16 -11.15
C ARG A 70 -21.03 8.22 -12.11
N CYS A 71 -19.91 7.61 -11.72
CA CYS A 71 -18.69 7.57 -12.55
C CYS A 71 -18.89 6.79 -13.87
N GLY A 72 -19.86 5.88 -13.90
CA GLY A 72 -20.31 5.21 -15.12
C GLY A 72 -19.52 3.96 -15.51
N TYR A 73 -18.59 3.49 -14.68
CA TYR A 73 -17.87 2.26 -14.93
C TYR A 73 -18.78 1.04 -14.74
N ARG A 74 -18.61 0.02 -15.59
CA ARG A 74 -19.47 -1.17 -15.66
C ARG A 74 -18.67 -2.47 -15.87
N GLY A 75 -19.36 -3.60 -15.74
CA GLY A 75 -18.81 -4.93 -15.97
C GLY A 75 -18.37 -5.63 -14.68
N PRO A 76 -17.81 -6.86 -14.79
CA PRO A 76 -17.49 -7.69 -13.63
C PRO A 76 -16.53 -7.03 -12.62
N ARG A 77 -15.68 -6.12 -13.09
CA ARG A 77 -14.76 -5.31 -12.29
C ARG A 77 -15.47 -4.34 -11.32
N TRP A 78 -16.68 -3.94 -11.66
CA TRP A 78 -17.47 -2.92 -10.96
C TRP A 78 -18.78 -3.48 -10.41
N ASP A 79 -18.84 -4.80 -10.21
CA ASP A 79 -19.96 -5.45 -9.53
C ASP A 79 -19.97 -5.06 -8.04
N SER A 80 -21.16 -4.81 -7.49
CA SER A 80 -21.37 -4.48 -6.08
C SER A 80 -21.42 -5.72 -5.17
N ASP A 81 -21.52 -6.94 -5.73
CA ASP A 81 -21.40 -8.17 -4.96
C ASP A 81 -19.92 -8.48 -4.65
N LEU A 82 -19.64 -8.87 -3.41
CA LEU A 82 -18.30 -9.29 -2.99
C LEU A 82 -17.91 -10.66 -3.55
N ARG A 83 -18.90 -11.52 -3.89
CA ARG A 83 -18.66 -12.93 -4.23
C ARG A 83 -17.86 -13.10 -5.53
N PRO A 84 -18.17 -12.39 -6.63
CA PRO A 84 -17.37 -12.45 -7.86
C PRO A 84 -15.93 -11.99 -7.64
N HIS A 85 -15.72 -10.91 -6.88
CA HIS A 85 -14.38 -10.39 -6.56
C HIS A 85 -13.55 -11.40 -5.78
N PHE A 86 -14.16 -12.01 -4.76
CA PHE A 86 -13.49 -13.05 -3.96
C PHE A 86 -13.14 -14.26 -4.82
N GLN A 87 -14.08 -14.73 -5.66
CA GLN A 87 -13.85 -15.89 -6.52
C GLN A 87 -12.73 -15.63 -7.53
N TRP A 88 -12.71 -14.47 -8.17
CA TRP A 88 -11.63 -14.08 -9.08
C TRP A 88 -10.26 -14.05 -8.38
N CYS A 89 -10.18 -13.41 -7.21
CA CYS A 89 -8.93 -13.28 -6.46
C CYS A 89 -8.27 -14.63 -6.13
N ARG A 90 -9.09 -15.65 -5.82
CA ARG A 90 -8.59 -16.98 -5.47
C ARG A 90 -7.75 -17.58 -6.59
N TRP A 91 -8.11 -17.31 -7.84
CA TRP A 91 -7.45 -17.85 -9.03
C TRP A 91 -6.44 -16.88 -9.65
N ALA A 92 -6.57 -15.58 -9.40
CA ALA A 92 -5.64 -14.57 -9.91
C ALA A 92 -4.24 -14.66 -9.28
N PRO A 93 -3.16 -14.43 -10.03
CA PRO A 93 -1.82 -14.27 -9.46
C PRO A 93 -1.71 -12.96 -8.67
N ARG A 94 -0.80 -12.89 -7.69
CA ARG A 94 -0.68 -11.71 -6.81
C ARG A 94 -0.39 -10.41 -7.54
N ARG A 95 0.44 -10.47 -8.59
CA ARG A 95 0.71 -9.33 -9.47
C ARG A 95 -0.58 -8.76 -10.08
N ALA A 96 -1.47 -9.63 -10.56
CA ALA A 96 -2.73 -9.22 -11.17
C ALA A 96 -3.67 -8.59 -10.15
N LEU A 97 -3.64 -9.04 -8.89
CA LEU A 97 -4.43 -8.41 -7.82
C LEU A 97 -3.95 -6.99 -7.50
N ALA A 98 -2.63 -6.77 -7.45
CA ALA A 98 -2.06 -5.45 -7.23
C ALA A 98 -2.35 -4.50 -8.42
N GLU A 99 -2.22 -5.01 -9.66
CA GLU A 99 -2.58 -4.29 -10.88
C GLU A 99 -4.08 -3.92 -10.91
N GLU A 100 -4.95 -4.84 -10.52
CA GLU A 100 -6.40 -4.63 -10.47
C GLU A 100 -6.79 -3.57 -9.45
N GLN A 101 -6.21 -3.63 -8.23
CA GLN A 101 -6.45 -2.61 -7.21
C GLN A 101 -5.98 -1.23 -7.66
N ARG A 102 -4.79 -1.15 -8.27
CA ARG A 102 -4.25 0.09 -8.81
C ARG A 102 -5.16 0.65 -9.91
N GLY A 103 -5.52 -0.16 -10.90
CA GLY A 103 -6.33 0.28 -12.02
C GLY A 103 -7.73 0.75 -11.61
N ARG A 104 -8.32 0.14 -10.57
CA ARG A 104 -9.62 0.59 -10.02
C ARG A 104 -9.48 1.89 -9.21
N ALA A 105 -8.40 2.04 -8.45
CA ALA A 105 -8.11 3.29 -7.75
C ALA A 105 -7.89 4.46 -8.73
N GLU A 106 -7.14 4.24 -9.81
CA GLU A 106 -6.89 5.24 -10.85
C GLU A 106 -8.20 5.67 -11.55
N GLN A 107 -9.06 4.73 -11.92
CA GLN A 107 -10.39 5.02 -12.50
C GLN A 107 -11.25 5.85 -11.54
N LEU A 108 -11.33 5.49 -10.26
CA LEU A 108 -12.10 6.28 -9.30
C LEU A 108 -11.49 7.67 -9.07
N GLN A 109 -10.16 7.77 -9.03
CA GLN A 109 -9.50 9.06 -8.89
C GLN A 109 -9.80 9.98 -10.08
N ASP A 110 -9.77 9.47 -11.32
CA ASP A 110 -10.16 10.23 -12.50
C ASP A 110 -11.60 10.75 -12.40
N CYS A 111 -12.52 9.88 -11.96
CA CYS A 111 -13.90 10.29 -11.72
C CYS A 111 -14.02 11.40 -10.67
N PHE A 112 -13.32 11.26 -9.53
CA PHE A 112 -13.37 12.24 -8.45
C PHE A 112 -12.72 13.56 -8.83
N ASN A 113 -11.65 13.54 -9.62
CA ASN A 113 -11.05 14.75 -10.16
C ASN A 113 -12.05 15.50 -11.04
N ARG A 114 -12.79 14.79 -11.90
CA ARG A 114 -13.85 15.40 -12.74
C ARG A 114 -15.02 15.95 -11.93
N LEU A 115 -15.32 15.39 -10.76
CA LEU A 115 -16.34 15.88 -9.85
C LEU A 115 -15.89 17.12 -9.07
N GLY A 116 -14.59 17.24 -8.78
CA GLY A 116 -13.99 18.36 -8.05
C GLY A 116 -13.49 19.51 -8.93
N ASP A 117 -13.43 19.30 -10.24
CA ASP A 117 -13.12 20.35 -11.22
C ASP A 117 -14.35 21.25 -11.42
N PHE A 118 -14.46 22.27 -10.56
CA PHE A 118 -15.53 23.27 -10.62
C PHE A 118 -15.22 24.43 -11.57
N ASP A 119 -14.06 24.43 -12.24
CA ASP A 119 -13.56 25.56 -13.04
C ASP A 119 -14.18 25.62 -14.46
N GLY A 120 -15.18 24.77 -14.75
CA GLY A 120 -15.74 24.57 -16.10
C GLY A 120 -17.25 24.78 -16.26
N ARG A 121 -17.92 25.58 -15.40
CA ARG A 121 -19.32 26.01 -15.65
C ARG A 121 -19.48 27.52 -15.63
#